data_AF-A0A2A3GYW9-F1
#
_entry.id   AF-A0A2A3GYW9-F1
#
_cell.length_a   1.000
_cell.length_b   1.000
_cell.length_c   1.000
_cell.angle_alpha   90.00
_cell.angle_beta   90.00
_cell.angle_gamma   90.00
#
_symmetry.space_group_name_H-M   'P 1'
#
loop_
_entity.id
_entity.type
_entity.pdbx_description
1 polymer ?
#
loop_
_entity_poly.entity_id
_entity_poly.type
_entity_poly.pdbx_seq_one_letter_code
_entity_poly.pdbx_strand_id
1 'polypeptide(L)'
;MGYIRSFVPWIAVAALTGTVDIRVAALTGLVLAAGLVAVQRRAGRGWDAQVIEGSAVVFFAAYTVAACVAPGSSAVVHYGPPLSSLWLAVTAWGSLAIGRPFTLGIARTQVPENRWNSPLFLHVNRVITVVWATAFTLCGIGGALLWRYRPEADTARTLLTVAAFVLPVLFTVRFPDIARARHAASRDAVAE
;
A
#
# COMPACT_ATOMS: atom_id res chain seq x y z
N MET A 1 -14.81 -0.29 -2.61
CA MET A 1 -14.03 0.90 -3.05
C MET A 1 -13.13 1.52 -1.94
N GLY A 2 -12.86 0.84 -0.81
CA GLY A 2 -12.05 1.42 0.28
C GLY A 2 -10.54 1.49 0.01
N TYR A 3 -9.97 0.46 -0.64
CA TYR A 3 -8.51 0.34 -0.81
C TYR A 3 -7.86 1.46 -1.63
N ILE A 4 -8.49 1.87 -2.74
CA ILE A 4 -7.95 2.92 -3.62
C ILE A 4 -7.80 4.24 -2.86
N ARG A 5 -8.71 4.55 -1.93
CA ARG A 5 -8.66 5.81 -1.16
C ARG A 5 -7.41 5.90 -0.28
N SER A 6 -7.00 4.80 0.34
CA SER A 6 -5.79 4.75 1.17
C SER A 6 -4.50 4.91 0.35
N PHE A 7 -4.56 4.67 -0.97
CA PHE A 7 -3.42 4.87 -1.88
C PHE A 7 -3.41 6.24 -2.59
N VAL A 8 -4.42 7.09 -2.39
CA VAL A 8 -4.53 8.41 -3.06
C VAL A 8 -3.27 9.27 -2.93
N PRO A 9 -2.63 9.42 -1.74
CA PRO A 9 -1.42 10.24 -1.63
C PRO A 9 -0.29 9.75 -2.55
N TRP A 10 -0.10 8.43 -2.62
CA TRP A 10 0.92 7.79 -3.45
C TRP A 10 0.65 7.97 -4.94
N ILE A 11 -0.61 7.81 -5.36
CA ILE A 11 -1.03 7.99 -6.75
C ILE A 11 -0.83 9.46 -7.17
N ALA A 12 -1.22 10.40 -6.30
CA ALA A 12 -1.06 11.83 -6.56
C ALA A 12 0.43 12.21 -6.73
N VAL A 13 1.31 11.75 -5.82
CA VAL A 13 2.75 12.02 -5.95
C VAL A 13 3.33 11.36 -7.21
N ALA A 14 2.94 10.14 -7.54
CA ALA A 14 3.39 9.48 -8.76
C ALA A 14 3.01 10.25 -10.03
N ALA A 15 1.80 10.83 -10.08
CA ALA A 15 1.34 11.64 -11.22
C ALA A 15 2.03 13.02 -11.30
N LEU A 16 2.37 13.59 -10.14
CA LEU A 16 3.04 14.90 -10.05
C LEU A 16 4.56 14.81 -10.27
N THR A 17 5.16 13.65 -9.99
CA THR A 17 6.61 13.46 -10.17
C THR A 17 6.96 13.54 -11.67
N GLY A 18 7.87 14.47 -12.01
CA GLY A 18 8.28 14.73 -13.40
C GLY A 18 7.44 15.78 -14.13
N THR A 19 6.31 16.24 -13.55
CA THR A 19 5.49 17.33 -14.12
C THR A 19 5.59 18.63 -13.33
N VAL A 20 5.80 18.54 -12.02
CA VAL A 20 5.99 19.69 -11.13
C VAL A 20 7.28 19.54 -10.32
N ASP A 21 7.65 20.60 -9.59
CA ASP A 21 8.75 20.55 -8.63
C ASP A 21 8.53 19.44 -7.59
N ILE A 22 9.58 18.67 -7.30
CA ILE A 22 9.51 17.51 -6.41
C ILE A 22 9.07 17.87 -4.99
N ARG A 23 9.35 19.10 -4.53
CA ARG A 23 8.91 19.61 -3.23
C ARG A 23 7.40 19.81 -3.21
N VAL A 24 6.84 20.31 -4.31
CA VAL A 24 5.39 20.46 -4.47
C VAL A 24 4.73 19.08 -4.50
N ALA A 25 5.26 18.15 -5.29
CA ALA A 25 4.76 16.78 -5.33
C ALA A 25 4.78 16.10 -3.94
N ALA A 26 5.92 16.19 -3.22
CA ALA A 26 6.08 15.63 -1.88
C ALA A 26 5.12 16.27 -0.86
N LEU A 27 5.00 17.60 -0.88
CA LEU A 27 4.10 18.35 0.01
C LEU A 27 2.63 18.01 -0.27
N THR A 28 2.24 17.85 -1.55
CA THR A 28 0.90 17.38 -1.91
C THR A 28 0.62 16.00 -1.32
N GLY A 29 1.57 15.07 -1.42
CA GLY A 29 1.47 13.77 -0.77
C GLY A 29 1.25 13.87 0.74
N LEU A 30 2.02 14.72 1.42
CA LEU A 30 1.90 14.96 2.86
C LEU A 30 0.53 15.53 3.23
N VAL A 31 0.06 16.55 2.52
CA VAL A 31 -1.24 17.19 2.76
C VAL A 31 -2.38 16.18 2.56
N LEU A 32 -2.34 15.40 1.48
CA LEU A 32 -3.34 14.38 1.21
C LEU A 32 -3.34 13.27 2.29
N ALA A 33 -2.16 12.80 2.69
CA ALA A 33 -2.04 11.79 3.74
C ALA A 33 -2.57 12.31 5.08
N ALA A 34 -2.15 13.51 5.50
CA ALA A 34 -2.60 14.13 6.74
C ALA A 34 -4.11 14.42 6.73
N GLY A 35 -4.63 14.90 5.60
CA GLY A 35 -6.06 15.13 5.40
C GLY A 35 -6.87 13.83 5.51
N LEU A 36 -6.40 12.74 4.90
CA LEU A 36 -7.04 11.42 5.03
C LEU A 36 -7.03 10.92 6.47
N VAL A 37 -5.90 11.06 7.19
CA VAL A 37 -5.83 10.71 8.62
C VAL A 37 -6.85 11.52 9.41
N ALA A 38 -6.90 12.85 9.21
CA ALA A 38 -7.80 13.74 9.93
C ALA A 38 -9.28 13.43 9.66
N VAL A 39 -9.68 13.24 8.40
CA VAL A 39 -11.05 12.89 8.02
C VAL A 39 -11.47 11.56 8.64
N GLN A 40 -10.61 10.55 8.58
CA GLN A 40 -10.91 9.23 9.12
C GLN A 40 -10.95 9.22 10.67
N ARG A 41 -10.09 10.00 11.34
CA ARG A 41 -10.14 10.18 12.80
C ARG A 41 -11.42 10.90 13.22
N ARG A 42 -11.85 11.94 12.48
CA ARG A 42 -13.13 12.63 12.72
C ARG A 42 -14.33 11.73 12.49
N ALA A 43 -14.22 10.76 11.60
CA ALA A 43 -15.23 9.72 11.38
C ALA A 43 -15.20 8.59 12.44
N GLY A 44 -14.45 8.75 13.54
CA GLY A 44 -14.39 7.79 14.64
C GLY A 44 -13.56 6.55 14.37
N ARG A 45 -12.74 6.52 13.32
CA ARG A 45 -11.91 5.34 13.03
C ARG A 45 -10.76 5.21 14.03
N GLY A 46 -10.54 3.98 14.48
CA GLY A 46 -9.41 3.61 15.32
C GLY A 46 -8.09 3.70 14.56
N TRP A 47 -6.99 3.91 15.30
CA TRP A 47 -5.64 3.97 14.75
C TRP A 47 -5.21 2.67 14.05
N ASP A 48 -5.74 1.54 14.51
CA ASP A 48 -5.54 0.23 13.92
C ASP A 48 -6.07 0.13 12.48
N ALA A 49 -7.06 0.96 12.13
CA ALA A 49 -7.59 1.05 10.77
C ALA A 49 -6.83 2.01 9.85
N GLN A 50 -5.85 2.76 10.39
CA GLN A 50 -5.17 3.85 9.69
C GLN A 50 -3.65 3.64 9.55
N VAL A 51 -3.21 2.38 9.62
CA VAL A 51 -1.77 2.06 9.54
C VAL A 51 -1.16 2.55 8.22
N ILE A 52 -1.86 2.38 7.09
CA ILE A 52 -1.38 2.88 5.80
C ILE A 52 -1.34 4.41 5.78
N GLU A 53 -2.40 5.07 6.21
CA GLU A 53 -2.51 6.53 6.15
C GLU A 53 -1.47 7.18 7.08
N GLY A 54 -1.29 6.64 8.29
CA GLY A 54 -0.23 7.06 9.20
C GLY A 54 1.16 6.82 8.61
N SER A 55 1.39 5.66 7.99
CA SER A 55 2.67 5.38 7.32
C SER A 55 2.94 6.34 6.16
N ALA A 56 1.90 6.76 5.44
CA ALA A 56 2.00 7.71 4.34
C ALA A 56 2.38 9.10 4.85
N VAL A 57 1.79 9.55 5.97
CA VAL A 57 2.18 10.82 6.62
C VAL A 57 3.66 10.79 6.98
N VAL A 58 4.13 9.72 7.62
CA VAL A 58 5.54 9.60 8.01
C VAL A 58 6.46 9.63 6.79
N PHE A 59 6.15 8.85 5.75
CA PHE A 59 6.95 8.82 4.53
C PHE A 59 6.99 10.19 3.85
N PHE A 60 5.84 10.80 3.58
CA PHE A 60 5.79 12.06 2.85
C PHE A 60 6.35 13.22 3.67
N ALA A 61 6.28 13.18 5.00
CA ALA A 61 6.98 14.15 5.84
C ALA A 61 8.50 14.01 5.66
N ALA A 62 9.05 12.80 5.80
CA ALA A 62 10.47 12.55 5.60
C ALA A 62 10.93 12.89 4.17
N TYR A 63 10.14 12.51 3.16
CA TYR A 63 10.44 12.78 1.76
C TYR A 63 10.37 14.27 1.42
N THR A 64 9.42 15.02 2.00
CA THR A 64 9.34 16.49 1.87
C THR A 64 10.57 17.15 2.46
N VAL A 65 11.00 16.73 3.66
CA VAL A 65 12.23 17.24 4.29
C VAL A 65 13.45 16.94 3.40
N ALA A 66 13.57 15.72 2.89
CA ALA A 66 14.64 15.34 1.97
C ALA A 66 14.65 16.19 0.70
N ALA A 67 13.48 16.45 0.10
CA ALA A 67 13.33 17.31 -1.08
C ALA A 67 13.68 18.78 -0.81
N CYS A 68 13.48 19.26 0.42
CA CYS A 68 13.86 20.62 0.81
C CYS A 68 15.37 20.74 1.08
N VAL A 69 15.94 19.82 1.85
CA VAL A 69 17.34 19.87 2.32
C VAL A 69 18.32 19.44 1.22
N ALA A 70 17.97 18.43 0.42
CA ALA A 70 18.85 17.84 -0.59
C ALA A 70 18.08 17.55 -1.89
N PRO A 71 17.54 18.57 -2.58
CA PRO A 71 16.71 18.40 -3.77
C PRO A 71 17.43 17.67 -4.92
N GLY A 72 18.75 17.84 -5.03
CA GLY A 72 19.59 17.19 -6.06
C GLY A 72 20.12 15.82 -5.67
N SER A 73 19.78 15.29 -4.48
CA SER A 73 20.25 13.97 -4.06
C SER A 73 19.63 12.87 -4.94
N SER A 74 20.40 11.82 -5.20
CA SER A 74 19.90 10.65 -5.95
C SER A 74 18.67 10.02 -5.28
N ALA A 75 18.60 10.05 -3.95
CA ALA A 75 17.44 9.58 -3.19
C ALA A 75 16.14 10.28 -3.62
N VAL A 76 16.19 11.59 -3.84
CA VAL A 76 15.03 12.42 -4.21
C VAL A 76 14.77 12.38 -5.71
N VAL A 77 15.81 12.54 -6.54
CA VAL A 77 15.64 12.68 -7.99
C VAL A 77 15.38 11.34 -8.67
N HIS A 78 15.94 10.25 -8.15
CA HIS A 78 16.06 8.99 -8.89
C HIS A 78 15.42 7.80 -8.16
N TYR A 79 15.56 7.75 -6.84
CA TYR A 79 15.09 6.62 -6.05
C TYR A 79 13.76 6.89 -5.32
N GLY A 80 13.09 8.03 -5.56
CA GLY A 80 11.80 8.35 -4.94
C GLY A 80 10.75 7.24 -5.06
N PRO A 81 10.39 6.79 -6.29
CA PRO A 81 9.41 5.71 -6.47
C PRO A 81 9.84 4.34 -5.89
N PRO A 82 11.10 3.88 -6.10
CA PRO A 82 11.61 2.68 -5.41
C PRO A 82 11.56 2.78 -3.88
N LEU A 83 11.96 3.91 -3.29
CA LEU A 83 11.96 4.13 -1.84
C LEU A 83 10.53 4.14 -1.28
N SER A 84 9.59 4.76 -1.99
CA SER A 84 8.17 4.70 -1.67
C SER A 84 7.64 3.27 -1.64
N SER A 85 7.99 2.46 -2.65
CA SER A 85 7.59 1.05 -2.72
C SER A 85 8.21 0.24 -1.58
N LEU A 86 9.50 0.44 -1.27
CA LEU A 86 10.16 -0.21 -0.14
C LEU A 86 9.56 0.20 1.21
N TRP A 87 9.17 1.46 1.38
CA TRP A 87 8.49 1.91 2.58
C TRP A 87 7.14 1.22 2.77
N LEU A 88 6.36 1.10 1.70
CA LEU A 88 5.10 0.36 1.72
C LEU A 88 5.33 -1.13 2.02
N ALA A 89 6.40 -1.73 1.50
CA ALA A 89 6.79 -3.10 1.83
C ALA A 89 7.10 -3.25 3.32
N VAL A 90 7.94 -2.38 3.90
CA VAL A 90 8.26 -2.38 5.33
C VAL A 90 7.01 -2.22 6.17
N THR A 91 6.10 -1.32 5.79
CA THR A 91 4.82 -1.12 6.47
C THR A 91 3.96 -2.39 6.42
N ALA A 92 3.86 -3.02 5.25
CA ALA A 92 3.06 -4.22 5.07
C ALA A 92 3.63 -5.42 5.85
N TRP A 93 4.94 -5.68 5.74
CA TRP A 93 5.63 -6.72 6.50
C TRP A 93 5.58 -6.46 8.01
N GLY A 94 5.81 -5.22 8.44
CA GLY A 94 5.69 -4.82 9.85
C GLY A 94 4.28 -5.05 10.41
N SER A 95 3.25 -4.74 9.61
CA SER A 95 1.86 -5.02 10.00
C SER A 95 1.59 -6.51 10.20
N LEU A 96 2.19 -7.38 9.37
CA LEU A 96 2.13 -8.83 9.53
C LEU A 96 2.89 -9.32 10.77
N ALA A 97 4.07 -8.77 11.03
CA ALA A 97 4.90 -9.13 12.18
C ALA A 97 4.22 -8.82 13.52
N ILE A 98 3.47 -7.72 13.60
CA ILE A 98 2.69 -7.33 14.78
C ILE A 98 1.33 -8.09 14.85
N GLY A 99 1.05 -8.98 13.89
CA GLY A 99 -0.17 -9.76 13.85
C GLY A 99 -1.42 -8.96 13.47
N ARG A 100 -1.24 -7.74 12.93
CA ARG A 100 -2.31 -6.83 12.52
C ARG A 100 -2.13 -6.43 11.06
N PRO A 101 -2.39 -7.33 10.10
CA PRO A 101 -2.28 -7.04 8.68
C PRO A 101 -2.99 -5.73 8.31
N PHE A 102 -2.31 -4.83 7.59
CA PHE A 102 -2.84 -3.48 7.31
C PHE A 102 -4.20 -3.50 6.59
N THR A 103 -4.50 -4.58 5.87
CA THR A 103 -5.76 -4.75 5.13
C THR A 103 -6.96 -4.88 6.06
N LEU A 104 -6.76 -5.30 7.32
CA LEU A 104 -7.82 -5.50 8.29
C LEU A 104 -8.66 -4.24 8.51
N GLY A 105 -8.01 -3.08 8.59
CA GLY A 105 -8.69 -1.79 8.78
C GLY A 105 -9.75 -1.54 7.71
N ILE A 106 -9.40 -1.79 6.46
CA ILE A 106 -10.28 -1.57 5.31
C ILE A 106 -11.32 -2.69 5.20
N ALA A 107 -10.95 -3.94 5.49
CA ALA A 107 -11.85 -5.08 5.45
C ALA A 107 -12.97 -5.00 6.50
N ARG A 108 -12.67 -4.48 7.70
CA ARG A 108 -13.66 -4.28 8.77
C ARG A 108 -14.77 -3.29 8.41
N THR A 109 -14.50 -2.36 7.49
CA THR A 109 -15.54 -1.44 6.99
C THR A 109 -16.54 -2.08 6.03
N GLN A 110 -16.25 -3.29 5.55
CA GLN A 110 -17.02 -4.00 4.53
C GLN A 110 -17.68 -5.28 5.07
N VAL A 111 -17.35 -5.67 6.30
CA VAL A 111 -17.78 -6.94 6.91
C VAL A 111 -18.40 -6.64 8.27
N PRO A 112 -19.54 -7.28 8.64
CA PRO A 112 -20.15 -7.09 9.95
C PRO A 112 -19.22 -7.47 11.10
N GLU A 113 -19.35 -6.77 12.22
CA GLU A 113 -18.45 -6.89 13.39
C GLU A 113 -18.38 -8.31 13.95
N ASN A 114 -19.50 -9.04 13.94
CA ASN A 114 -19.55 -10.44 14.40
C ASN A 114 -18.63 -11.40 13.63
N ARG A 115 -18.13 -11.01 12.44
CA ARG A 115 -17.20 -11.83 11.64
C ARG A 115 -15.74 -11.36 11.69
N TRP A 116 -15.44 -10.25 12.36
CA TRP A 116 -14.09 -9.68 12.40
C TRP A 116 -13.05 -10.62 13.02
N ASN A 117 -13.48 -11.50 13.92
CA ASN A 117 -12.60 -12.46 14.61
C ASN A 117 -12.69 -13.88 14.03
N SER A 118 -13.39 -14.07 12.90
CA SER A 118 -13.46 -15.40 12.30
C SER A 118 -12.09 -15.80 11.72
N PRO A 119 -11.66 -17.07 11.90
CA PRO A 119 -10.37 -17.54 11.38
C PRO A 119 -10.22 -17.32 9.87
N LEU A 120 -11.30 -17.50 9.11
CA LEU A 120 -11.34 -17.24 7.67
C LEU A 120 -11.07 -15.76 7.34
N PHE A 121 -11.70 -14.83 8.05
CA PHE A 121 -11.51 -13.39 7.80
C PHE A 121 -10.06 -12.96 8.08
N LEU A 122 -9.49 -13.43 9.19
CA LEU A 122 -8.10 -13.13 9.54
C LEU A 122 -7.12 -13.76 8.54
N HIS A 123 -7.36 -15.01 8.13
CA HIS A 123 -6.55 -15.70 7.13
C HIS A 123 -6.56 -14.96 5.78
N VAL A 124 -7.75 -14.59 5.28
CA VAL A 124 -7.89 -13.88 4.00
C VAL A 124 -7.13 -12.56 4.02
N ASN A 125 -7.26 -11.78 5.08
CA ASN A 125 -6.53 -10.51 5.22
C ASN A 125 -5.02 -10.71 5.31
N ARG A 126 -4.56 -11.77 6.00
CA ARG A 126 -3.14 -12.11 6.07
C ARG A 126 -2.58 -12.44 4.68
N VAL A 127 -3.27 -13.27 3.91
CA VAL A 127 -2.84 -13.64 2.54
C VAL A 127 -2.81 -12.42 1.63
N ILE A 128 -3.87 -11.59 1.64
CA ILE A 128 -3.91 -10.37 0.83
C ILE A 128 -2.76 -9.44 1.21
N THR A 129 -2.48 -9.28 2.51
CA THR A 129 -1.38 -8.43 2.99
C THR A 129 -0.02 -8.97 2.53
N VAL A 130 0.19 -10.29 2.55
CA VAL A 130 1.43 -10.91 2.02
C VAL A 130 1.60 -10.59 0.54
N VAL A 131 0.54 -10.73 -0.27
CA VAL A 131 0.59 -10.41 -1.71
C VAL A 131 0.98 -8.97 -1.95
N TRP A 132 0.41 -8.02 -1.20
CA TRP A 132 0.80 -6.62 -1.25
C TRP A 132 2.25 -6.42 -0.82
N ALA A 133 2.67 -7.01 0.30
CA ALA A 133 4.02 -6.87 0.82
C ALA A 133 5.07 -7.38 -0.19
N THR A 134 4.83 -8.55 -0.80
CA THR A 134 5.69 -9.10 -1.86
C THR A 134 5.72 -8.20 -3.08
N ALA A 135 4.57 -7.72 -3.56
CA ALA A 135 4.52 -6.84 -4.74
C ALA A 135 5.30 -5.53 -4.51
N PHE A 136 5.14 -4.92 -3.34
CA PHE A 136 5.90 -3.73 -2.96
C PHE A 136 7.40 -3.99 -2.84
N THR A 137 7.80 -5.12 -2.25
CA THR A 137 9.22 -5.52 -2.18
C THR A 137 9.81 -5.69 -3.58
N LEU A 138 9.12 -6.41 -4.48
CA LEU A 138 9.58 -6.61 -5.85
C LEU A 138 9.64 -5.30 -6.64
N CYS A 139 8.65 -4.43 -6.47
CA CYS A 139 8.63 -3.11 -7.11
C CYS A 139 9.78 -2.22 -6.62
N GLY A 140 10.00 -2.17 -5.31
CA GLY A 140 11.05 -1.36 -4.70
C GLY A 140 12.45 -1.84 -5.08
N ILE A 141 12.74 -3.12 -4.91
CA ILE A 141 14.04 -3.70 -5.26
C ILE A 141 14.24 -3.67 -6.78
N GLY A 142 13.26 -4.15 -7.55
CA GLY A 142 13.34 -4.17 -9.01
C GLY A 142 13.47 -2.77 -9.61
N GLY A 143 12.73 -1.80 -9.09
CA GLY A 143 12.84 -0.39 -9.49
C GLY A 143 14.21 0.19 -9.20
N ALA A 144 14.78 -0.07 -8.01
CA ALA A 144 16.13 0.37 -7.65
C ALA A 144 17.21 -0.28 -8.53
N LEU A 145 17.09 -1.59 -8.80
CA LEU A 145 18.01 -2.33 -9.66
C LEU A 145 17.93 -1.86 -11.11
N LEU A 146 16.72 -1.67 -11.65
CA LEU A 146 16.52 -1.12 -12.99
C LEU A 146 17.15 0.26 -13.09
N TRP A 147 16.94 1.14 -12.10
CA TRP A 147 17.58 2.45 -12.13
C TRP A 147 19.12 2.35 -12.10
N ARG A 148 19.67 1.45 -11.28
CA ARG A 148 21.13 1.27 -11.12
C ARG A 148 21.82 0.68 -12.35
N TYR A 149 21.20 -0.32 -13.00
CA TYR A 149 21.85 -1.12 -14.06
C TYR A 149 21.30 -0.84 -15.46
N ARG A 150 20.10 -0.29 -15.57
CA ARG A 150 19.37 -0.01 -16.83
C ARG A 150 18.63 1.33 -16.73
N PRO A 151 19.35 2.46 -16.51
CA PRO A 151 18.72 3.77 -16.34
C PRO A 151 17.85 4.17 -17.53
N GLU A 152 18.10 3.65 -18.73
CA GLU A 152 17.30 3.86 -19.94
C GLU A 152 15.95 3.12 -19.96
N ALA A 153 15.73 2.15 -19.08
CA ALA A 153 14.57 1.28 -19.10
C ALA A 153 13.31 1.87 -18.43
N ASP A 154 12.89 3.07 -18.86
CA ASP A 154 11.70 3.76 -18.34
C ASP A 154 10.44 2.90 -18.47
N THR A 155 10.21 2.29 -19.63
CA THR A 155 9.04 1.43 -19.87
C THR A 155 9.00 0.24 -18.91
N ALA A 156 10.14 -0.40 -18.64
CA ALA A 156 10.21 -1.53 -17.73
C ALA A 156 9.89 -1.10 -16.28
N ARG A 157 10.38 0.06 -15.85
CA ARG A 157 10.08 0.63 -14.53
C ARG A 157 8.60 0.97 -14.37
N THR A 158 7.99 1.57 -15.40
CA THR A 158 6.55 1.85 -15.42
C THR A 158 5.73 0.57 -15.39
N LEU A 159 6.05 -0.42 -16.22
CA LEU A 159 5.35 -1.71 -16.25
C LEU A 159 5.47 -2.45 -14.92
N LEU A 160 6.65 -2.46 -14.30
CA LEU A 160 6.88 -3.04 -12.97
C LEU A 160 5.98 -2.38 -11.93
N THR A 161 5.92 -1.04 -11.94
CA THR A 161 5.11 -0.26 -11.00
C THR A 161 3.62 -0.56 -11.21
N VAL A 162 3.15 -0.52 -12.46
CA VAL A 162 1.75 -0.83 -12.80
C VAL A 162 1.40 -2.25 -12.37
N ALA A 163 2.23 -3.25 -12.69
CA ALA A 163 2.00 -4.63 -12.31
C ALA A 163 1.95 -4.81 -10.77
N ALA A 164 2.85 -4.13 -10.05
CA ALA A 164 2.92 -4.19 -8.60
C ALA A 164 1.71 -3.61 -7.88
N PHE A 165 0.93 -2.73 -8.52
CA PHE A 165 -0.34 -2.23 -7.98
C PHE A 165 -1.55 -2.98 -8.53
N VAL A 166 -1.58 -3.27 -9.82
CA VAL A 166 -2.74 -3.91 -10.47
C VAL A 166 -2.92 -5.35 -10.01
N LEU A 167 -1.84 -6.15 -9.94
CA LEU A 167 -1.95 -7.57 -9.59
C LEU A 167 -2.48 -7.76 -8.15
N PRO A 168 -1.96 -7.05 -7.12
CA PRO A 168 -2.51 -7.15 -5.76
C PRO A 168 -3.94 -6.62 -5.66
N VAL A 169 -4.30 -5.55 -6.39
CA VAL A 169 -5.69 -5.04 -6.40
C VAL A 169 -6.64 -6.10 -6.95
N LEU A 170 -6.32 -6.70 -8.10
CA LEU A 170 -7.14 -7.76 -8.70
C LEU A 170 -7.25 -8.97 -7.76
N PHE A 171 -6.15 -9.34 -7.11
CA PHE A 171 -6.15 -10.41 -6.11
C PHE A 171 -7.05 -10.05 -4.90
N THR A 172 -6.94 -8.83 -4.38
CA THR A 172 -7.73 -8.34 -3.24
C THR A 172 -9.23 -8.37 -3.53
N VAL A 173 -9.63 -8.07 -4.76
CA VAL A 173 -11.03 -8.07 -5.17
C VAL A 173 -11.58 -9.50 -5.34
N ARG A 174 -10.79 -10.41 -5.92
CA ARG A 174 -11.28 -11.76 -6.28
C ARG A 174 -11.09 -12.83 -5.20
N PHE A 175 -10.00 -12.75 -4.44
CA PHE A 175 -9.61 -13.81 -3.50
C PHE A 175 -10.63 -14.07 -2.37
N PRO A 176 -11.29 -13.07 -1.77
CA PRO A 176 -12.29 -13.31 -0.73
C PRO A 176 -13.47 -14.17 -1.18
N ASP A 177 -13.91 -14.06 -2.44
CA ASP A 177 -15.00 -14.86 -2.99
C ASP A 177 -14.57 -16.32 -3.17
N ILE A 178 -13.37 -16.52 -3.72
CA ILE A 178 -12.76 -17.85 -3.89
C ILE A 178 -12.58 -18.54 -2.53
N ALA A 179 -12.09 -17.82 -1.53
CA ALA A 179 -11.87 -18.36 -0.19
C ALA A 179 -13.19 -18.78 0.48
N ARG A 180 -14.25 -17.98 0.30
CA ARG A 180 -15.60 -18.30 0.80
C ARG A 180 -16.19 -19.54 0.14
N ALA A 181 -16.09 -19.65 -1.19
CA ALA A 181 -16.58 -20.80 -1.95
C ALA A 181 -15.88 -22.10 -1.52
N ARG A 182 -14.55 -22.07 -1.35
CA ARG A 182 -13.77 -23.21 -0.86
C ARG A 182 -14.18 -23.63 0.56
N HIS A 183 -14.35 -22.67 1.46
CA HIS A 183 -14.74 -22.96 2.83
C HIS A 183 -16.17 -23.52 2.93
N ALA A 184 -17.08 -23.13 2.04
CA ALA A 184 -18.42 -23.74 1.98
C ALA A 184 -18.33 -25.20 1.52
N ALA A 185 -17.66 -25.46 0.39
CA ALA A 185 -17.49 -26.82 -0.14
C ALA A 185 -16.81 -27.78 0.86
N SER A 186 -15.81 -27.32 1.61
CA SER A 186 -15.16 -28.14 2.64
C SER A 186 -16.04 -28.42 3.86
N ARG A 187 -17.03 -27.56 4.14
CA ARG A 187 -17.99 -27.82 5.22
C ARG A 187 -19.03 -28.85 4.79
N ASP A 188 -19.52 -28.75 3.56
CA ASP A 188 -20.52 -29.67 3.03
C ASP A 188 -19.95 -31.09 2.91
N ALA A 189 -18.69 -31.21 2.46
CA ALA A 189 -17.99 -32.51 2.37
C ALA A 189 -17.65 -33.17 3.72
N VAL A 190 -17.73 -32.44 4.84
CA VAL A 190 -17.53 -32.99 6.20
C VAL A 190 -18.87 -33.29 6.88
N ALA A 191 -19.98 -32.78 6.33
CA ALA A 191 -21.33 -33.01 6.84
C ALA A 191 -21.99 -34.26 6.22
N GLU A 192 -21.48 -34.74 5.08
CA GLU A 192 -21.78 -36.06 4.48
C GLU A 192 -20.94 -37.17 5.12
#